data_AF-A0A5Y8NZC5-F1
#
_entry.id   AF-A0A5Y8NZC5-F1
#
_cell.length_a   1.000
_cell.length_b   1.000
_cell.length_c   1.000
_cell.angle_alpha   90.00
_cell.angle_beta   90.00
_cell.angle_gamma   90.00
#
_symmetry.space_group_name_H-M   'P 1'
#
loop_
_entity.id
_entity.type
_entity.pdbx_description
1 polymer ?
#
loop_
_entity_poly.entity_id
_entity_poly.type
_entity_poly.pdbx_seq_one_letter_code
_entity_poly.pdbx_strand_id
1 'polypeptide(L)' 'SSDKVVAIGDQQNDVSMFAAAGISIAMGNAPNAVKRQAGYVTATNDEEGIVHALEWLRCLTHPVTMRQRLTAAKDNESN' A
#
# COMPACT_ATOMS: atom_id res chain seq x y z
N SER A 1 -8.45 20.60 -5.71
CA SER A 1 -7.49 20.44 -4.61
C SER A 1 -6.66 19.20 -4.87
N SER A 2 -5.35 19.25 -4.63
CA SER A 2 -4.44 18.12 -4.78
C SER A 2 -4.74 16.99 -3.79
N ASP A 3 -5.53 17.26 -2.73
CA ASP A 3 -5.98 16.28 -1.73
C ASP A 3 -6.75 15.09 -2.32
N LYS A 4 -7.31 15.24 -3.54
CA LYS A 4 -8.04 14.18 -4.27
C LYS A 4 -7.16 13.44 -5.29
N VAL A 5 -5.86 13.69 -5.29
CA VAL A 5 -4.90 13.07 -6.21
C VAL A 5 -4.09 12.04 -5.43
N VAL A 6 -3.95 10.86 -6.02
CA VAL A 6 -3.04 9.81 -5.56
C VAL A 6 -1.90 9.69 -6.56
N ALA A 7 -0.67 9.73 -6.08
CA ALA A 7 0.52 9.40 -6.87
C ALA A 7 1.04 8.02 -6.47
N ILE A 8 1.23 7.14 -7.46
CA ILE A 8 1.83 5.81 -7.28
C ILE A 8 3.05 5.74 -8.19
N GLY A 9 4.22 5.38 -7.65
CA GLY A 9 5.47 5.36 -8.40
C GLY A 9 6.55 4.50 -7.75
N ASP A 10 7.67 4.34 -8.44
CA ASP A 10 8.75 3.45 -8.01
C ASP A 10 10.17 4.01 -8.24
N GLN A 11 10.28 5.15 -8.90
CA GLN A 11 11.56 5.77 -9.26
C GLN A 11 11.73 7.17 -8.69
N GLN A 12 12.94 7.69 -8.81
CA GLN A 12 13.31 8.99 -8.26
C GLN A 12 12.56 10.15 -8.91
N ASN A 13 12.17 10.02 -10.18
CA ASN A 13 11.37 11.02 -10.90
C ASN A 13 9.93 11.12 -10.37
N ASP A 14 9.42 10.12 -9.63
CA ASP A 14 8.06 10.13 -9.08
C ASP A 14 7.97 10.90 -7.75
N VAL A 15 9.12 11.13 -7.11
CA VAL A 15 9.20 11.80 -5.79
C VAL A 15 8.58 13.20 -5.81
N SER A 16 8.75 13.95 -6.90
CA SER A 16 8.12 15.27 -7.03
C SER A 16 6.60 15.18 -7.05
N MET A 17 6.05 14.11 -7.63
CA MET A 17 4.62 13.83 -7.61
C MET A 17 4.14 13.39 -6.22
N PHE A 18 4.96 12.67 -5.45
CA PHE A 18 4.62 12.30 -4.07
C PHE A 18 4.43 13.52 -3.16
N ALA A 19 5.26 14.55 -3.34
CA ALA A 19 5.14 15.80 -2.58
C ALA A 19 3.93 16.64 -2.98
N ALA A 20 3.44 16.49 -4.22
CA ALA A 20 2.32 17.28 -4.74
C ALA A 20 0.94 16.63 -4.52
N ALA A 21 0.89 15.30 -4.41
CA ALA A 21 -0.36 14.55 -4.25
C ALA A 21 -0.82 14.51 -2.78
N GLY A 22 -2.14 14.44 -2.57
CA GLY A 22 -2.72 14.25 -1.24
C GLY A 22 -2.40 12.89 -0.61
N ILE A 23 -2.20 11.87 -1.46
CA ILE A 23 -1.75 10.54 -1.05
C ILE A 23 -0.61 10.11 -1.98
N SER A 24 0.49 9.63 -1.39
CA SER A 24 1.64 9.11 -2.11
C SER A 24 1.91 7.66 -1.73
N ILE A 25 2.11 6.82 -2.75
CA ILE A 25 2.34 5.38 -2.60
C ILE A 25 3.58 4.99 -3.41
N ALA A 26 4.56 4.36 -2.76
CA ALA A 26 5.70 3.77 -3.45
C ALA A 26 5.47 2.28 -3.72
N MET A 27 5.92 1.77 -4.87
CA MET A 27 5.89 0.33 -5.16
C MET A 27 6.92 -0.44 -4.33
N GLY A 28 6.67 -1.72 -4.10
CA GLY A 28 7.54 -2.61 -3.34
C GLY A 28 8.92 -2.81 -3.98
N ASN A 29 9.04 -2.65 -5.30
CA ASN A 29 10.31 -2.74 -6.03
C ASN A 29 11.10 -1.42 -6.04
N ALA A 30 10.54 -0.33 -5.50
CA ALA A 30 11.18 0.98 -5.47
C ALA A 30 12.46 1.00 -4.60
N PRO A 31 13.47 1.82 -4.93
CA PRO A 31 14.62 2.05 -4.05
C PRO A 31 14.19 2.55 -2.68
N ASN A 32 14.93 2.18 -1.63
CA ASN A 32 14.62 2.62 -0.26
C ASN A 32 14.55 4.16 -0.11
N ALA A 33 15.31 4.90 -0.91
CA ALA A 33 15.25 6.36 -0.94
C ALA A 33 13.90 6.89 -1.45
N VAL A 34 13.27 6.21 -2.40
CA VAL A 34 11.95 6.56 -2.94
C VAL A 34 10.85 6.14 -1.96
N LYS A 35 10.92 4.92 -1.41
CA LYS A 35 9.95 4.41 -0.42
C LYS A 35 9.80 5.31 0.80
N ARG A 36 10.90 5.85 1.33
CA ARG A 36 10.89 6.76 2.49
C ARG A 36 10.20 8.10 2.22
N GLN A 37 9.91 8.42 0.96
CA GLN A 37 9.26 9.68 0.57
C GLN A 37 7.76 9.50 0.27
N ALA A 38 7.26 8.26 0.32
CA ALA A 38 5.83 7.96 0.19
C ALA A 38 5.17 7.75 1.55
N GLY A 39 3.88 8.07 1.65
CA GLY A 39 3.09 7.82 2.87
C GLY A 39 2.69 6.35 3.05
N TYR A 40 2.72 5.56 1.98
CA TYR A 40 2.44 4.13 2.00
C TYR A 40 3.36 3.40 1.00
N VAL A 41 3.67 2.14 1.27
CA VAL A 41 4.41 1.28 0.35
C VAL A 41 3.52 0.08 0.03
N THR A 42 3.23 -0.12 -1.25
CA THR A 42 2.45 -1.26 -1.74
C THR A 42 3.36 -2.42 -2.14
N ALA A 43 2.79 -3.53 -2.63
CA ALA A 43 3.54 -4.67 -3.15
C ALA A 43 4.40 -4.29 -4.38
N THR A 44 5.27 -5.20 -4.83
CA THR A 44 6.07 -4.97 -6.04
C THR A 44 5.19 -4.91 -7.30
N ASN A 45 5.74 -4.44 -8.41
CA ASN A 45 5.08 -4.52 -9.71
C ASN A 45 4.77 -5.97 -10.14
N ASP A 46 5.63 -6.93 -9.79
CA ASP A 46 5.46 -8.35 -10.10
C ASP A 46 4.40 -9.03 -9.19
N GLU A 47 4.06 -8.39 -8.06
CA GLU A 47 3.06 -8.84 -7.08
C GLU A 47 1.81 -7.95 -7.12
N GLU A 48 1.42 -7.46 -8.30
CA GLU A 48 0.19 -6.68 -8.49
C GLU A 48 0.09 -5.41 -7.62
N GLY A 49 1.21 -4.74 -7.33
CA GLY A 49 1.25 -3.62 -6.39
C GLY A 49 0.25 -2.48 -6.66
N ILE A 50 -0.14 -2.24 -7.92
CA ILE A 50 -1.20 -1.29 -8.27
C ILE A 50 -2.57 -1.77 -7.76
N VAL A 51 -2.89 -3.05 -7.89
CA VAL A 51 -4.15 -3.63 -7.40
C VAL A 51 -4.22 -3.49 -5.89
N HIS A 52 -3.17 -3.89 -5.17
CA HIS A 52 -3.08 -3.73 -3.72
C HIS A 52 -3.23 -2.27 -3.26
N ALA A 53 -2.62 -1.33 -3.99
CA ALA A 53 -2.75 0.09 -3.69
C ALA A 53 -4.20 0.59 -3.86
N LEU A 54 -4.88 0.16 -4.92
CA LEU A 54 -6.29 0.51 -5.16
C LEU A 54 -7.22 -0.12 -4.12
N GLU A 55 -7.00 -1.37 -3.72
CA GLU A 55 -7.76 -2.01 -2.65
C GLU A 55 -7.58 -1.28 -1.31
N TRP A 56 -6.35 -0.89 -0.98
CA TRP A 56 -6.06 -0.09 0.21
C TRP A 56 -6.80 1.25 0.18
N LEU A 57 -6.81 1.95 -0.96
CA LEU A 57 -7.58 3.20 -1.13
C LEU A 57 -9.09 3.00 -1.01
N ARG A 58 -9.62 1.88 -1.51
CA ARG A 58 -11.04 1.53 -1.37
C ARG A 58 -11.41 1.39 0.11
N CYS A 59 -10.57 0.73 0.90
CA CYS A 59 -10.78 0.59 2.35
C CYS A 59 -10.69 1.92 3.10
N LEU A 60 -9.84 2.86 2.67
CA LEU A 60 -9.76 4.19 3.28
C LEU A 60 -11.00 5.05 3.00
N THR A 61 -11.54 4.97 1.79
CA THR A 61 -12.71 5.78 1.38
C THR A 61 -14.03 5.18 1.83
N HIS A 62 -14.09 3.85 1.97
CA HIS A 62 -15.27 3.10 2.39
C HIS A 62 -14.82 2.03 3.40
N PRO A 63 -14.72 2.37 4.70
CA PRO A 63 -14.26 1.43 5.71
C PRO A 63 -15.22 0.25 5.81
N VAL A 64 -14.78 -0.91 5.31
CA VAL A 64 -15.42 -2.19 5.57
C VAL A 64 -14.89 -2.72 6.90
N THR A 65 -15.78 -2.97 7.86
CA THR A 65 -15.40 -3.58 9.14
C THR A 65 -14.95 -5.02 8.90
N MET A 66 -13.65 -5.25 8.80
CA MET A 66 -13.08 -6.60 8.67
C MET A 66 -13.18 -7.33 10.02
N ARG A 67 -14.15 -8.24 10.16
CA ARG A 67 -14.13 -9.21 11.27
C ARG A 67 -13.03 -10.24 10.97
N GLN A 68 -11.85 -10.09 11.57
CA GLN A 68 -10.84 -11.14 11.51
C GLN A 68 -11.42 -12.43 12.11
N ARG A 69 -11.60 -13.47 11.29
CA ARG A 69 -11.72 -14.84 11.80
C ARG A 69 -10.33 -15.24 12.28
N LEU A 70 -10.12 -15.21 13.59
CA LEU A 70 -9.04 -15.96 14.23
C LEU A 70 -9.31 -17.45 13.97
N THR A 71 -8.73 -18.04 12.93
CA THR A 71 -8.54 -19.49 12.93
C THR A 71 -7.35 -19.77 13.83
N ALA A 72 -7.64 -20.07 15.09
CA ALA A 72 -6.67 -20.62 16.02
C ALA A 72 -5.97 -21.81 15.35
N ALA A 73 -4.66 -21.68 15.13
CA ALA A 73 -3.80 -22.84 14.97
C ALA A 73 -3.94 -23.64 16.27
N LYS A 74 -4.58 -24.81 16.21
CA LYS A 74 -4.44 -25.81 17.26
C LYS A 74 -3.06 -26.41 17.07
N ASP A 75 -2.12 -25.92 17.88
CA ASP A 75 -0.92 -26.65 18.21
C ASP A 75 -1.32 -28.02 18.80
N ASN A 76 -0.73 -29.08 18.25
CA ASN A 76 -0.22 -30.26 18.94
C ASN A 76 -1.03 -30.82 20.13
N GLU A 77 -1.71 -31.95 19.93
CA GLU A 77 -1.65 -33.04 20.91
C GLU A 77 -1.40 -34.36 20.20
N SER A 78 -0.26 -34.95 20.54
CA SER A 78 0.10 -36.32 20.27
C SER A 78 -0.81 -37.25 21.06
N ASN A 79 -1.45 -38.21 20.40
CA ASN A 79 -1.73 -39.53 20.96
C ASN A 79 -1.82 -40.56 19.84
#